data_AF-A0A954ME11-F1
#
_entry.id   AF-A0A954ME11-F1
#
_cell.length_a   1.000
_cell.length_b   1.000
_cell.length_c   1.000
_cell.angle_alpha   90.00
_cell.angle_beta   90.00
_cell.angle_gamma   90.00
#
_symmetry.space_group_name_H-M   'P 1'
#
loop_
_entity.id
_entity.type
_entity.pdbx_description
1 polymer ?
#
loop_
_entity_poly.entity_id
_entity_poly.type
_entity_poly.pdbx_seq_one_letter_code
_entity_poly.pdbx_strand_id
1 'polypeptide(L)'
;MMSQHVLRFAFSRRLLRVLFAAILFSGFAGDARADRDPIRLTHGPMLGRPTAHSMRVWIRTSDPGSFVVRYGTSPEELTLVSNPGQTYIEHDNTGTAELTELQSNTRYFYQVWVNDRPHGLPGSFLTLSDAADTRHAEYNPKGLFNFRFQIGSCANQNPLHGGGHRATTYEHLNADWADKVHFHIMNGDWLYEELREYPLEAWRLTQALPQVPDPVGIMPSVVGVWENYKLYLSRGVELSRWHRNVPSYFTFDDHELVNDIWGSSEAGKRHRRTVFRDIGTYAWYDYLGWANPMAFDHPIHFGRGSMKGGSDLLVDPQADFTKLPLSEMLNLHDHWGTPEAGANDIKYDKDEGNQNSYVYDIVEVVDAHTPRL
;
A
#
# COMPACT_ATOMS: atom_id res chain seq x y z
N MET A 1 -83.38 26.00 48.42
CA MET A 1 -83.76 25.83 47.00
C MET A 1 -82.51 26.16 46.19
N MET A 2 -81.88 25.13 45.58
CA MET A 2 -80.74 25.20 44.62
C MET A 2 -79.45 25.90 45.12
N SER A 3 -78.21 25.55 44.78
CA SER A 3 -77.58 24.47 44.02
C SER A 3 -76.05 24.67 44.16
N GLN A 4 -75.30 23.61 43.84
CA GLN A 4 -73.94 23.60 43.28
C GLN A 4 -72.67 23.55 44.15
N HIS A 5 -71.94 22.46 43.85
CA HIS A 5 -70.59 22.00 44.15
C HIS A 5 -69.46 23.03 44.01
N VAL A 6 -68.38 22.83 44.78
CA VAL A 6 -67.00 22.67 44.26
C VAL A 6 -66.19 21.76 45.21
N LEU A 7 -65.56 20.72 44.65
CA LEU A 7 -64.56 19.86 45.31
C LEU A 7 -63.16 20.47 45.16
N ARG A 8 -62.34 20.49 46.22
CA ARG A 8 -60.90 20.78 46.10
C ARG A 8 -60.06 20.11 47.20
N PHE A 9 -58.95 19.53 46.73
CA PHE A 9 -57.67 19.23 47.39
C PHE A 9 -57.63 18.17 48.51
N ALA A 10 -56.87 17.11 48.24
CA ALA A 10 -56.33 16.21 49.25
C ALA A 10 -54.80 16.16 49.12
N PHE A 11 -54.10 16.51 50.20
CA PHE A 11 -52.69 16.15 50.42
C PHE A 11 -52.41 16.15 51.92
N SER A 12 -52.04 14.98 52.46
CA SER A 12 -51.16 14.70 53.62
C SER A 12 -51.54 13.31 54.16
N ARG A 13 -50.71 12.42 54.70
CA ARG A 13 -49.26 12.27 54.94
C ARG A 13 -49.11 10.85 55.57
N ARG A 14 -47.94 10.21 55.40
CA ARG A 14 -47.30 9.20 56.30
C ARG A 14 -47.86 7.76 56.38
N LEU A 15 -47.06 6.76 55.96
CA LEU A 15 -46.31 5.78 56.80
C LEU A 15 -45.62 4.77 55.85
N LEU A 16 -44.28 4.80 55.72
CA LEU A 16 -43.30 3.90 56.37
C LEU A 16 -43.40 2.41 55.96
N ARG A 17 -42.44 1.96 55.12
CA ARG A 17 -41.68 0.70 55.27
C ARG A 17 -40.58 0.65 54.20
N VAL A 18 -39.34 0.79 54.66
CA VAL A 18 -38.11 0.57 53.91
C VAL A 18 -37.82 -0.93 53.91
N LEU A 19 -37.59 -1.53 52.75
CA LEU A 19 -36.99 -2.85 52.60
C LEU A 19 -35.82 -2.71 51.62
N PHE A 20 -34.62 -2.82 52.17
CA PHE A 20 -33.35 -2.88 51.45
C PHE A 20 -33.24 -4.25 50.77
N ALA A 21 -33.17 -4.27 49.44
CA ALA A 21 -32.70 -5.42 48.68
C ALA A 21 -31.48 -4.96 47.87
N ALA A 22 -30.29 -5.27 48.38
CA ALA A 22 -29.05 -5.13 47.63
C ALA A 22 -28.99 -6.24 46.58
N ILE A 23 -29.25 -5.87 45.32
CA ILE A 23 -29.01 -6.74 44.17
C ILE A 23 -27.51 -6.68 43.88
N LEU A 24 -26.79 -7.74 44.26
CA LEU A 24 -25.48 -8.06 43.73
C LEU A 24 -25.62 -8.33 42.23
N PHE A 25 -25.46 -7.29 41.41
CA PHE A 25 -25.16 -7.46 39.99
C PHE A 25 -23.72 -7.98 39.89
N SER A 26 -23.57 -9.29 39.95
CA SER A 26 -22.39 -9.98 39.44
C SER A 26 -22.40 -9.78 37.93
N GLY A 27 -21.81 -8.67 37.49
CA GLY A 27 -21.56 -8.41 36.08
C GLY A 27 -20.68 -9.53 35.55
N PHE A 28 -21.27 -10.44 34.77
CA PHE A 28 -20.53 -11.16 33.76
C PHE A 28 -20.00 -10.08 32.79
N ALA A 29 -18.80 -9.58 33.05
CA ALA A 29 -17.97 -8.98 32.04
C ALA A 29 -17.56 -10.11 31.08
N GLY A 30 -18.51 -10.51 30.23
CA GLY A 30 -18.13 -11.17 28.99
C GLY A 30 -17.27 -10.16 28.25
N ASP A 31 -16.03 -10.52 27.96
CA ASP A 31 -15.19 -9.82 27.00
C ASP A 31 -16.03 -9.63 25.74
N ALA A 32 -16.58 -8.43 25.56
CA ALA A 32 -17.12 -8.00 24.29
C ALA A 32 -15.93 -7.73 23.38
N ARG A 33 -15.16 -8.78 23.04
CA ARG A 33 -14.43 -8.81 21.79
C ARG A 33 -15.53 -8.79 20.74
N ALA A 34 -15.80 -7.60 20.21
CA ALA A 34 -16.56 -7.48 18.98
C ALA A 34 -15.97 -8.50 18.01
N ASP A 35 -16.79 -9.45 17.58
CA ASP A 35 -16.38 -10.50 16.66
C ASP A 35 -15.97 -9.79 15.37
N ARG A 36 -14.67 -9.62 15.16
CA ARG A 36 -14.15 -8.92 13.99
C ARG A 36 -14.44 -9.81 12.79
N ASP A 37 -14.89 -9.21 11.70
CA ASP A 37 -15.08 -9.96 10.45
C ASP A 37 -13.82 -10.77 10.12
N PRO A 38 -13.95 -12.00 9.60
CA PRO A 38 -12.82 -12.76 9.12
C PRO A 38 -11.99 -11.97 8.10
N ILE A 39 -10.67 -12.24 8.08
CA ILE A 39 -9.75 -11.63 7.11
C ILE A 39 -10.30 -11.82 5.70
N ARG A 40 -10.40 -10.71 4.96
CA ARG A 40 -10.89 -10.68 3.58
C ARG A 40 -9.97 -9.90 2.68
N LEU A 41 -10.00 -10.22 1.39
CA LEU A 41 -9.42 -9.38 0.34
C LEU A 41 -10.14 -8.02 0.33
N THR A 42 -9.36 -6.94 0.27
CA THR A 42 -9.86 -5.56 0.14
C THR A 42 -9.53 -4.94 -1.20
N HIS A 43 -8.31 -5.16 -1.70
CA HIS A 43 -7.86 -4.64 -3.00
C HIS A 43 -6.99 -5.65 -3.73
N GLY A 44 -6.88 -5.45 -5.05
CA GLY A 44 -6.26 -6.39 -5.98
C GLY A 44 -7.23 -7.50 -6.42
N PRO A 45 -6.72 -8.62 -6.95
CA PRO A 45 -5.30 -8.87 -7.21
C PRO A 45 -4.71 -7.98 -8.32
N MET A 46 -3.40 -7.73 -8.24
CA MET A 46 -2.60 -7.16 -9.33
C MET A 46 -1.50 -8.13 -9.73
N LEU A 47 -1.18 -8.18 -11.03
CA LEU A 47 -0.16 -9.05 -11.60
C LEU A 47 1.13 -8.29 -11.90
N GLY A 48 2.28 -8.91 -11.65
CA GLY A 48 3.58 -8.28 -11.88
C GLY A 48 4.73 -9.28 -11.93
N ARG A 49 5.94 -8.78 -12.20
CA ARG A 49 7.17 -9.56 -12.35
C ARG A 49 7.03 -10.78 -13.29
N PRO A 50 6.42 -10.63 -14.48
CA PRO A 50 6.20 -11.76 -15.38
C PRO A 50 7.53 -12.30 -15.91
N THR A 51 7.70 -13.62 -15.90
CA THR A 51 8.73 -14.31 -16.68
C THR A 51 8.09 -15.32 -17.63
N ALA A 52 8.90 -16.11 -18.32
CA ALA A 52 8.39 -17.25 -19.08
C ALA A 52 7.84 -18.37 -18.17
N HIS A 53 8.30 -18.44 -16.92
CA HIS A 53 8.02 -19.57 -16.03
C HIS A 53 7.53 -19.16 -14.64
N SER A 54 7.24 -17.87 -14.43
CA SER A 54 6.73 -17.37 -13.16
C SER A 54 5.86 -16.12 -13.33
N MET A 55 5.03 -15.90 -12.32
CA MET A 55 4.18 -14.72 -12.18
C MET A 55 4.07 -14.37 -10.71
N ARG A 56 3.99 -13.08 -10.39
CA ARG A 56 3.72 -12.61 -9.02
C ARG A 56 2.33 -11.98 -8.94
N VAL A 57 1.60 -12.34 -7.89
CA VAL A 57 0.27 -11.80 -7.58
C VAL A 57 0.36 -11.01 -6.30
N TRP A 58 -0.05 -9.75 -6.34
CA TRP A 58 -0.19 -8.87 -5.20
C TRP A 58 -1.63 -8.77 -4.74
N ILE A 59 -1.84 -8.63 -3.43
CA ILE A 59 -3.14 -8.33 -2.84
C ILE A 59 -3.02 -7.40 -1.63
N ARG A 60 -4.16 -6.86 -1.17
CA ARG A 60 -4.30 -6.26 0.16
C ARG A 60 -5.46 -6.88 0.94
N THR A 61 -5.26 -7.22 2.20
CA THR A 61 -6.31 -7.77 3.09
C THR A 61 -6.83 -6.75 4.11
N SER A 62 -7.91 -7.08 4.81
CA SER A 62 -8.48 -6.26 5.90
C SER A 62 -7.63 -6.29 7.18
N ASP A 63 -6.81 -7.33 7.31
CA ASP A 63 -6.03 -7.72 8.47
C ASP A 63 -4.78 -8.48 8.03
N PRO A 64 -3.68 -8.46 8.79
CA PRO A 64 -2.50 -9.28 8.52
C PRO A 64 -2.87 -10.76 8.47
N GLY A 65 -2.45 -11.47 7.42
CA GLY A 65 -2.75 -12.88 7.29
C GLY A 65 -2.17 -13.55 6.04
N SER A 66 -2.37 -14.86 5.97
CA SER A 66 -1.88 -15.66 4.85
C SER A 66 -2.91 -15.75 3.72
N PHE A 67 -2.42 -15.86 2.50
CA PHE A 67 -3.23 -16.19 1.33
C PHE A 67 -2.48 -17.12 0.38
N VAL A 68 -3.21 -17.78 -0.49
CA VAL A 68 -2.65 -18.56 -1.61
C VAL A 68 -3.35 -18.17 -2.90
N VAL A 69 -2.68 -18.42 -4.03
CA VAL A 69 -3.30 -18.33 -5.35
C VAL A 69 -3.49 -19.73 -5.89
N ARG A 70 -4.72 -20.07 -6.27
CA ARG A 70 -5.01 -21.28 -7.04
C ARG A 70 -5.06 -20.94 -8.51
N TYR A 71 -4.41 -21.74 -9.35
CA TYR A 71 -4.25 -21.45 -10.77
C TYR A 71 -4.23 -22.71 -11.63
N GLY A 72 -4.44 -22.54 -12.93
CA GLY A 72 -4.47 -23.62 -13.91
C GLY A 72 -4.63 -23.08 -15.34
N THR A 73 -4.55 -23.96 -16.34
CA THR A 73 -4.70 -23.58 -17.76
C THR A 73 -6.15 -23.59 -18.25
N SER A 74 -7.09 -24.00 -17.39
CA SER A 74 -8.55 -23.87 -17.59
C SER A 74 -9.15 -23.15 -16.37
N PRO A 75 -10.15 -22.28 -16.57
CA PRO A 75 -10.82 -21.57 -15.49
C PRO A 75 -11.62 -22.51 -14.56
N GLU A 76 -12.00 -23.70 -15.02
CA GLU A 76 -12.71 -24.72 -14.24
C GLU A 76 -11.77 -25.61 -13.41
N GLU A 77 -10.47 -25.65 -13.76
CA GLU A 77 -9.48 -26.58 -13.20
C GLU A 77 -8.27 -25.85 -12.60
N LEU A 78 -8.48 -25.17 -11.47
CA LEU A 78 -7.43 -24.48 -10.71
C LEU A 78 -6.74 -25.42 -9.70
N THR A 79 -6.05 -26.44 -10.21
CA THR A 79 -5.45 -27.52 -9.40
C THR A 79 -4.08 -27.18 -8.82
N LEU A 80 -3.38 -26.18 -9.37
CA LEU A 80 -2.09 -25.72 -8.87
C LEU A 80 -2.30 -24.69 -7.77
N VAL A 81 -1.37 -24.64 -6.81
CA VAL A 81 -1.41 -23.72 -5.67
C VAL A 81 -0.05 -23.05 -5.53
N SER A 82 -0.04 -21.74 -5.29
CA SER A 82 1.19 -20.99 -5.06
C SER A 82 1.80 -21.33 -3.71
N ASN A 83 3.06 -20.94 -3.51
CA ASN A 83 3.55 -20.77 -2.14
C ASN A 83 2.66 -19.72 -1.42
N PRO A 84 2.44 -19.85 -0.10
CA PRO A 84 1.65 -18.88 0.65
C PRO A 84 2.31 -17.50 0.63
N GLY A 85 1.51 -16.48 0.32
CA GLY A 85 1.86 -15.08 0.58
C GLY A 85 1.40 -14.67 1.98
N GLN A 86 2.01 -13.60 2.50
CA GLN A 86 1.68 -13.01 3.80
C GLN A 86 1.43 -11.52 3.63
N THR A 87 0.49 -10.99 4.40
CA THR A 87 0.25 -9.55 4.53
C THR A 87 0.60 -9.05 5.93
N TYR A 88 1.10 -7.82 6.01
CA TYR A 88 1.64 -7.24 7.24
C TYR A 88 1.11 -5.83 7.45
N ILE A 89 0.79 -5.47 8.68
CA ILE A 89 0.19 -4.15 8.97
C ILE A 89 1.19 -3.02 8.77
N GLU A 90 2.47 -3.31 8.96
CA GLU A 90 3.62 -2.44 8.70
C GLU A 90 3.71 -2.01 7.22
N HIS A 91 3.04 -2.76 6.33
CA HIS A 91 2.98 -2.58 4.88
C HIS A 91 1.52 -2.40 4.40
N ASP A 92 0.67 -1.77 5.24
CA ASP A 92 -0.76 -1.54 5.00
C ASP A 92 -1.55 -2.80 4.60
N ASN A 93 -1.23 -3.95 5.20
CA ASN A 93 -1.82 -5.26 4.91
C ASN A 93 -1.69 -5.68 3.44
N THR A 94 -0.64 -5.23 2.76
CA THR A 94 -0.28 -5.68 1.41
C THR A 94 0.64 -6.91 1.45
N GLY A 95 0.67 -7.67 0.36
CA GLY A 95 1.51 -8.85 0.26
C GLY A 95 1.52 -9.45 -1.14
N THR A 96 2.49 -10.32 -1.41
CA THR A 96 2.63 -11.01 -2.70
C THR A 96 2.77 -12.52 -2.56
N ALA A 97 2.34 -13.25 -3.59
CA ALA A 97 2.56 -14.68 -3.74
C ALA A 97 3.15 -14.97 -5.13
N GLU A 98 4.11 -15.89 -5.19
CA GLU A 98 4.80 -16.27 -6.41
C GLU A 98 4.25 -17.58 -6.98
N LEU A 99 3.94 -17.57 -8.27
CA LEU A 99 3.57 -18.71 -9.07
C LEU A 99 4.82 -19.08 -9.88
N THR A 100 5.24 -20.34 -9.80
CA THR A 100 6.49 -20.83 -10.40
C THR A 100 6.22 -22.03 -11.30
N GLU A 101 7.24 -22.49 -12.03
CA GLU A 101 7.17 -23.68 -12.89
C GLU A 101 6.06 -23.58 -13.96
N LEU A 102 5.75 -22.36 -14.40
CA LEU A 102 4.76 -22.12 -15.43
C LEU A 102 5.31 -22.48 -16.81
N GLN A 103 4.42 -22.90 -17.72
CA GLN A 103 4.76 -23.05 -19.13
C GLN A 103 4.89 -21.67 -19.77
N SER A 104 5.86 -21.51 -20.68
CA SER A 104 6.01 -20.25 -21.43
C SER A 104 4.88 -20.06 -22.42
N ASN A 105 4.62 -18.80 -22.78
CA ASN A 105 3.58 -18.38 -23.73
C ASN A 105 2.22 -19.07 -23.52
N THR A 106 1.84 -19.27 -22.26
CA THR A 106 0.67 -20.06 -21.86
C THR A 106 -0.27 -19.20 -21.05
N ARG A 107 -1.57 -19.32 -21.37
CA ARG A 107 -2.61 -18.66 -20.58
C ARG A 107 -2.90 -19.45 -19.32
N TYR A 108 -2.83 -18.77 -18.18
CA TYR A 108 -3.28 -19.27 -16.91
C TYR A 108 -4.49 -18.47 -16.41
N PHE A 109 -5.37 -19.15 -15.71
CA PHE A 109 -6.46 -18.59 -14.94
C PHE A 109 -6.14 -18.75 -13.47
N TYR A 110 -6.61 -17.82 -12.64
CA TYR A 110 -6.31 -17.85 -11.22
C TYR A 110 -7.42 -17.25 -10.36
N GLN A 111 -7.42 -17.65 -9.08
CA GLN A 111 -8.27 -17.13 -8.03
C GLN A 111 -7.45 -16.99 -6.74
N VAL A 112 -7.61 -15.86 -6.05
CA VAL A 112 -7.04 -15.65 -4.72
C VAL A 112 -7.89 -16.34 -3.66
N TRP A 113 -7.23 -16.98 -2.69
CA TRP A 113 -7.86 -17.61 -1.54
C TRP A 113 -7.28 -17.02 -0.25
N VAL A 114 -8.16 -16.47 0.58
CA VAL A 114 -7.84 -15.95 1.93
C VAL A 114 -8.61 -16.79 2.94
N ASN A 115 -7.92 -17.35 3.93
CA ASN A 115 -8.49 -18.26 4.93
C ASN A 115 -9.40 -19.35 4.32
N ASP A 116 -8.86 -20.09 3.35
CA ASP A 116 -9.53 -21.20 2.64
C ASP A 116 -10.81 -20.84 1.88
N ARG A 117 -11.04 -19.55 1.60
CA ARG A 117 -12.19 -19.09 0.82
C ARG A 117 -11.75 -18.31 -0.40
N PRO A 118 -12.35 -18.56 -1.58
CA PRO A 118 -12.10 -17.74 -2.76
C PRO A 118 -12.54 -16.30 -2.48
N HIS A 119 -11.69 -15.35 -2.84
CA HIS A 119 -11.91 -13.92 -2.63
C HIS A 119 -11.60 -13.11 -3.87
N GLY A 120 -12.39 -12.06 -4.11
CA GLY A 120 -12.29 -11.23 -5.31
C GLY A 120 -12.76 -11.95 -6.57
N LEU A 121 -12.70 -11.24 -7.69
CA LEU A 121 -13.01 -11.81 -8.99
C LEU A 121 -11.81 -12.65 -9.49
N PRO A 122 -12.05 -13.75 -10.23
CA PRO A 122 -10.99 -14.47 -10.90
C PRO A 122 -10.30 -13.59 -11.95
N GLY A 123 -9.07 -13.96 -12.29
CA GLY A 123 -8.28 -13.32 -13.34
C GLY A 123 -7.63 -14.33 -14.26
N SER A 124 -6.96 -13.83 -15.30
CA SER A 124 -6.10 -14.62 -16.15
C SER A 124 -4.83 -13.85 -16.50
N PHE A 125 -3.81 -14.53 -17.01
CA PHE A 125 -2.61 -13.88 -17.53
C PHE A 125 -1.96 -14.75 -18.60
N LEU A 126 -1.06 -14.14 -19.39
CA LEU A 126 -0.22 -14.82 -20.38
C LEU A 126 1.23 -14.74 -19.92
N THR A 127 1.90 -15.88 -19.75
CA THR A 127 3.35 -15.91 -19.46
C THR A 127 4.17 -15.41 -20.64
N LEU A 128 5.40 -14.96 -20.39
CA LEU A 128 6.31 -14.59 -21.49
C LEU A 128 6.70 -15.84 -22.29
N SER A 129 7.16 -15.64 -23.53
CA SER A 129 7.75 -16.73 -24.32
C SER A 129 9.18 -17.01 -23.86
N ASP A 130 9.63 -18.26 -23.99
CA ASP A 130 11.03 -18.64 -23.82
C ASP A 130 11.72 -18.99 -25.15
N ALA A 131 13.02 -18.69 -25.24
CA ALA A 131 13.81 -18.97 -26.43
C ALA A 131 14.05 -20.47 -26.63
N ALA A 132 14.12 -21.27 -25.55
CA ALA A 132 14.29 -22.71 -25.68
C ALA A 132 13.03 -23.35 -26.27
N ASP A 133 11.85 -22.91 -25.81
CA ASP A 133 10.54 -23.45 -26.22
C ASP A 133 10.17 -23.14 -27.68
N THR A 134 10.76 -22.10 -28.27
CA THR A 134 10.51 -21.71 -29.66
C THR A 134 11.59 -22.20 -30.64
N ARG A 135 12.66 -22.81 -30.13
CA ARG A 135 13.79 -23.22 -30.95
C ARG A 135 13.43 -24.39 -31.85
N HIS A 136 13.75 -24.26 -33.13
CA HIS A 136 13.63 -25.34 -34.11
C HIS A 136 14.91 -25.43 -34.93
N ALA A 137 15.47 -26.64 -35.09
CA ALA A 137 16.80 -26.83 -35.68
C ALA A 137 16.97 -26.20 -37.06
N GLU A 138 15.95 -26.31 -37.92
CA GLU A 138 15.99 -25.77 -39.29
C GLU A 138 15.43 -24.34 -39.39
N TYR A 139 14.17 -24.13 -38.97
CA TYR A 139 13.44 -22.89 -39.23
C TYR A 139 13.56 -21.79 -38.16
N ASN A 140 13.98 -22.11 -36.93
CA ASN A 140 14.19 -21.13 -35.87
C ASN A 140 15.37 -21.52 -34.95
N PRO A 141 16.60 -21.67 -35.49
CA PRO A 141 17.72 -22.19 -34.71
C PRO A 141 18.15 -21.25 -33.59
N LYS A 142 17.73 -19.98 -33.63
CA LYS A 142 18.02 -18.96 -32.62
C LYS A 142 16.98 -18.87 -31.50
N GLY A 143 15.82 -19.50 -31.64
CA GLY A 143 14.73 -19.40 -30.65
C GLY A 143 14.12 -18.00 -30.61
N LEU A 144 13.94 -17.37 -31.78
CA LEU A 144 13.30 -16.05 -31.86
C LEU A 144 11.80 -16.18 -31.59
N PHE A 145 11.25 -15.23 -30.85
CA PHE A 145 9.82 -15.14 -30.55
C PHE A 145 9.35 -13.69 -30.56
N ASN A 146 8.04 -13.51 -30.74
CA ASN A 146 7.40 -12.20 -30.70
C ASN A 146 6.75 -11.99 -29.33
N PHE A 147 6.71 -10.75 -28.87
CA PHE A 147 5.91 -10.35 -27.73
C PHE A 147 5.11 -9.10 -28.08
N ARG A 148 4.11 -8.80 -27.24
CA ARG A 148 3.27 -7.60 -27.34
C ARG A 148 3.19 -6.99 -25.97
N PHE A 149 3.34 -5.69 -25.89
CA PHE A 149 3.21 -4.94 -24.64
C PHE A 149 2.39 -3.68 -24.85
N GLN A 150 1.83 -3.16 -23.78
CA GLN A 150 1.20 -1.85 -23.77
C GLN A 150 1.94 -0.94 -22.78
N ILE A 151 2.12 0.33 -23.13
CA ILE A 151 2.77 1.32 -22.28
C ILE A 151 1.83 2.50 -22.08
N GLY A 152 1.81 3.05 -20.86
CA GLY A 152 1.06 4.24 -20.50
C GLY A 152 1.62 4.90 -19.24
N SER A 153 1.10 6.07 -18.93
CA SER A 153 1.38 6.86 -17.72
C SER A 153 0.14 7.71 -17.41
N CYS A 154 0.18 8.47 -16.32
CA CYS A 154 -0.79 9.54 -16.04
C CYS A 154 -2.24 9.04 -15.97
N ALA A 155 -2.48 8.04 -15.12
CA ALA A 155 -3.77 7.39 -14.91
C ALA A 155 -4.71 8.22 -13.99
N ASN A 156 -4.76 9.54 -14.16
CA ASN A 156 -5.47 10.45 -13.27
C ASN A 156 -6.98 10.14 -13.16
N GLN A 157 -7.41 9.81 -11.95
CA GLN A 157 -8.81 9.50 -11.63
C GLN A 157 -9.51 10.64 -10.86
N ASN A 158 -8.86 11.78 -10.65
CA ASN A 158 -9.46 12.88 -9.91
C ASN A 158 -10.68 13.44 -10.68
N PRO A 159 -11.87 13.55 -10.08
CA PRO A 159 -13.06 14.04 -10.78
C PRO A 159 -13.03 15.54 -11.11
N LEU A 160 -12.14 16.32 -10.50
CA LEU A 160 -12.02 17.76 -10.75
C LEU A 160 -11.21 18.08 -12.01
N HIS A 161 -10.20 17.27 -12.32
CA HIS A 161 -9.24 17.54 -13.39
C HIS A 161 -8.71 16.28 -14.12
N GLY A 162 -9.38 15.13 -13.94
CA GLY A 162 -9.04 13.84 -14.54
C GLY A 162 -10.29 13.10 -15.02
N GLY A 163 -10.17 11.78 -15.23
CA GLY A 163 -11.26 10.94 -15.76
C GLY A 163 -12.38 10.63 -14.75
N GLY A 164 -12.19 10.96 -13.47
CA GLY A 164 -13.11 10.60 -12.40
C GLY A 164 -13.25 9.08 -12.23
N HIS A 165 -14.48 8.62 -11.98
CA HIS A 165 -14.80 7.19 -11.83
C HIS A 165 -14.72 6.39 -13.13
N ARG A 166 -14.71 7.06 -14.29
CA ARG A 166 -14.72 6.39 -15.59
C ARG A 166 -13.33 6.41 -16.21
N ALA A 167 -12.77 5.23 -16.44
CA ALA A 167 -11.44 5.06 -16.99
C ALA A 167 -11.52 4.54 -18.44
N THR A 168 -11.98 5.39 -19.37
CA THR A 168 -12.28 5.02 -20.77
C THR A 168 -11.10 4.33 -21.48
N THR A 169 -9.87 4.76 -21.21
CA THR A 169 -8.67 4.08 -21.73
C THR A 169 -8.65 2.62 -21.31
N TYR A 170 -8.87 2.33 -20.03
CA TYR A 170 -8.87 0.96 -19.52
C TYR A 170 -10.10 0.16 -19.94
N GLU A 171 -11.26 0.79 -20.16
CA GLU A 171 -12.42 0.14 -20.79
C GLU A 171 -12.04 -0.45 -22.16
N HIS A 172 -11.42 0.35 -23.02
CA HIS A 172 -10.97 -0.09 -24.35
C HIS A 172 -9.84 -1.12 -24.26
N LEU A 173 -8.85 -0.91 -23.38
CA LEU A 173 -7.77 -1.86 -23.18
C LEU A 173 -8.29 -3.23 -22.70
N ASN A 174 -9.22 -3.25 -21.75
CA ASN A 174 -9.85 -4.48 -21.28
C ASN A 174 -10.68 -5.19 -22.36
N ALA A 175 -11.40 -4.43 -23.19
CA ALA A 175 -12.23 -4.98 -24.25
C ALA A 175 -11.40 -5.59 -25.39
N ASP A 176 -10.32 -4.91 -25.78
CA ASP A 176 -9.65 -5.19 -27.04
C ASP A 176 -8.27 -5.85 -26.88
N TRP A 177 -7.62 -5.73 -25.72
CA TRP A 177 -6.19 -6.02 -25.57
C TRP A 177 -5.78 -6.89 -24.37
N ALA A 178 -6.57 -6.95 -23.30
CA ALA A 178 -6.16 -7.62 -22.06
C ALA A 178 -5.81 -9.11 -22.24
N ASP A 179 -6.40 -9.77 -23.23
CA ASP A 179 -6.10 -11.16 -23.59
C ASP A 179 -4.96 -11.31 -24.61
N LYS A 180 -4.43 -10.24 -25.19
CA LYS A 180 -3.44 -10.30 -26.30
C LYS A 180 -2.05 -9.82 -25.91
N VAL A 181 -1.94 -8.97 -24.89
CA VAL A 181 -0.66 -8.42 -24.43
C VAL A 181 0.01 -9.36 -23.44
N HIS A 182 1.34 -9.40 -23.49
CA HIS A 182 2.15 -10.20 -22.58
C HIS A 182 2.40 -9.44 -21.28
N PHE A 183 2.56 -8.11 -21.35
CA PHE A 183 2.74 -7.26 -20.19
C PHE A 183 2.41 -5.79 -20.47
N HIS A 184 2.29 -5.02 -19.40
CA HIS A 184 2.08 -3.59 -19.38
C HIS A 184 3.28 -2.88 -18.73
N ILE A 185 3.61 -1.67 -19.19
CA ILE A 185 4.51 -0.74 -18.50
C ILE A 185 3.69 0.48 -18.09
N MET A 186 3.51 0.67 -16.78
CA MET A 186 3.04 1.93 -16.21
C MET A 186 4.25 2.79 -15.86
N ASN A 187 4.47 3.83 -16.66
CA ASN A 187 5.63 4.69 -16.56
C ASN A 187 5.31 5.96 -15.77
N GLY A 188 4.96 5.80 -14.49
CA GLY A 188 4.67 6.92 -13.59
C GLY A 188 3.22 7.39 -13.60
N ASP A 189 2.87 8.12 -12.55
CA ASP A 189 1.55 8.73 -12.34
C ASP A 189 0.42 7.70 -12.44
N TRP A 190 0.63 6.53 -11.84
CA TRP A 190 -0.42 5.56 -11.57
C TRP A 190 -1.50 6.15 -10.66
N LEU A 191 -1.12 7.08 -9.77
CA LEU A 191 -2.04 7.90 -8.97
C LEU A 191 -1.73 9.40 -9.00
N TYR A 192 -2.66 10.21 -8.49
CA TYR A 192 -2.49 11.65 -8.18
C TYR A 192 -3.04 11.93 -6.77
N GLU A 193 -2.51 12.94 -6.10
CA GLU A 193 -2.75 13.21 -4.69
C GLU A 193 -4.16 13.76 -4.39
N GLU A 194 -4.86 13.09 -3.49
CA GLU A 194 -6.19 13.44 -2.99
C GLU A 194 -6.33 13.17 -1.49
N LEU A 195 -5.65 12.14 -0.95
CA LEU A 195 -5.78 11.69 0.45
C LEU A 195 -4.49 11.85 1.27
N ARG A 196 -3.57 12.70 0.82
CA ARG A 196 -2.25 12.86 1.47
C ARG A 196 -2.30 13.39 2.90
N GLU A 197 -3.36 14.11 3.26
CA GLU A 197 -3.61 14.64 4.61
C GLU A 197 -4.46 13.68 5.47
N TYR A 198 -4.59 12.41 5.07
CA TYR A 198 -5.38 11.44 5.85
C TYR A 198 -4.82 11.30 7.27
N PRO A 199 -5.62 11.53 8.32
CA PRO A 199 -5.10 11.55 9.69
C PRO A 199 -4.60 10.18 10.15
N LEU A 200 -3.38 10.12 10.68
CA LEU A 200 -2.78 8.90 11.26
C LEU A 200 -3.73 8.22 12.26
N GLU A 201 -4.31 8.99 13.17
CA GLU A 201 -5.20 8.44 14.20
C GLU A 201 -6.47 7.83 13.60
N ALA A 202 -7.03 8.44 12.55
CA ALA A 202 -8.16 7.87 11.83
C ALA A 202 -7.77 6.53 11.19
N TRP A 203 -6.58 6.44 10.58
CA TRP A 203 -6.09 5.20 9.98
C TRP A 203 -5.92 4.10 11.03
N ARG A 204 -5.29 4.42 12.16
CA ARG A 204 -5.10 3.48 13.28
C ARG A 204 -6.43 2.91 13.75
N LEU A 205 -7.45 3.78 13.91
CA LEU A 205 -8.79 3.38 14.33
C LEU A 205 -9.50 2.53 13.25
N THR A 206 -9.38 2.87 11.97
CA THR A 206 -9.94 2.08 10.86
C THR A 206 -9.30 0.71 10.73
N GLN A 207 -8.00 0.58 10.99
CA GLN A 207 -7.31 -0.72 11.06
C GLN A 207 -7.60 -1.48 12.38
N ALA A 208 -8.30 -0.85 13.32
CA ALA A 208 -8.60 -1.34 14.67
C ALA A 208 -7.33 -1.77 15.44
N LEU A 209 -6.27 -0.97 15.35
CA LEU A 209 -5.00 -1.23 16.00
C LEU A 209 -4.95 -0.60 17.39
N PRO A 210 -4.44 -1.31 18.42
CA PRO A 210 -4.27 -0.72 19.75
C PRO A 210 -3.18 0.36 19.78
N GLN A 211 -2.19 0.26 18.89
CA GLN A 211 -1.06 1.18 18.79
C GLN A 211 -0.63 1.34 17.33
N VAL A 212 0.07 2.44 17.04
CA VAL A 212 0.66 2.69 15.72
C VAL A 212 1.88 1.78 15.53
N PRO A 213 2.02 1.06 14.40
CA PRO A 213 3.20 0.25 14.12
C PRO A 213 4.42 1.13 13.78
N ASP A 214 5.62 0.56 13.94
CA ASP A 214 6.88 1.33 13.91
C ASP A 214 7.10 2.17 12.65
N PRO A 215 6.95 1.66 11.41
CA PRO A 215 7.17 2.47 10.21
C PRO A 215 6.25 3.68 10.16
N VAL A 216 4.99 3.50 10.57
CA VAL A 216 3.98 4.56 10.61
C VAL A 216 4.26 5.55 11.75
N GLY A 217 4.84 5.09 12.86
CA GLY A 217 5.29 5.99 13.92
C GLY A 217 6.48 6.86 13.48
N ILE A 218 7.35 6.34 12.61
CA ILE A 218 8.54 7.06 12.10
C ILE A 218 8.17 7.98 10.94
N MET A 219 7.25 7.53 10.08
CA MET A 219 6.79 8.22 8.86
C MET A 219 5.26 8.39 8.85
N PRO A 220 4.65 9.18 9.75
CA PRO A 220 3.18 9.28 9.85
C PRO A 220 2.44 9.59 8.55
N SER A 221 3.04 10.42 7.69
CA SER A 221 2.47 10.83 6.40
C SER A 221 2.42 9.71 5.36
N VAL A 222 3.06 8.55 5.59
CA VAL A 222 2.94 7.37 4.72
C VAL A 222 1.48 6.90 4.60
N VAL A 223 0.70 7.09 5.66
CA VAL A 223 -0.72 6.75 5.71
C VAL A 223 -1.50 7.47 4.61
N GLY A 224 -1.24 8.75 4.39
CA GLY A 224 -1.90 9.50 3.33
C GLY A 224 -1.56 8.97 1.93
N VAL A 225 -0.35 8.45 1.75
CA VAL A 225 0.07 7.81 0.48
C VAL A 225 -0.68 6.51 0.25
N TRP A 226 -0.74 5.64 1.27
CA TRP A 226 -1.48 4.38 1.21
C TRP A 226 -2.97 4.57 0.96
N GLU A 227 -3.61 5.50 1.66
CA GLU A 227 -5.01 5.84 1.43
C GLU A 227 -5.25 6.32 -0.01
N ASN A 228 -4.30 7.06 -0.56
CA ASN A 228 -4.36 7.49 -1.95
C ASN A 228 -4.33 6.31 -2.95
N TYR A 229 -3.47 5.31 -2.72
CA TYR A 229 -3.47 4.10 -3.53
C TYR A 229 -4.80 3.34 -3.44
N LYS A 230 -5.34 3.19 -2.22
CA LYS A 230 -6.64 2.54 -1.99
C LYS A 230 -7.78 3.24 -2.70
N LEU A 231 -7.76 4.58 -2.71
CA LEU A 231 -8.72 5.37 -3.45
C LEU A 231 -8.70 5.01 -4.94
N TYR A 232 -7.52 4.94 -5.56
CA TYR A 232 -7.38 4.65 -6.99
C TYR A 232 -7.78 3.20 -7.34
N LEU A 233 -7.47 2.24 -6.45
CA LEU A 233 -7.90 0.84 -6.62
C LEU A 233 -9.42 0.68 -6.45
N SER A 234 -10.02 1.44 -5.53
CA SER A 234 -11.46 1.40 -5.24
C SER A 234 -12.29 2.15 -6.29
N ARG A 235 -11.79 3.30 -6.77
CA ARG A 235 -12.48 4.17 -7.73
C ARG A 235 -12.36 3.63 -9.15
N GLY A 236 -11.18 3.20 -9.57
CA GLY A 236 -10.87 2.79 -10.94
C GLY A 236 -11.22 1.33 -11.21
N VAL A 237 -12.51 1.01 -11.40
CA VAL A 237 -12.97 -0.37 -11.64
C VAL A 237 -12.26 -1.03 -12.83
N GLU A 238 -12.16 -0.32 -13.95
CA GLU A 238 -11.55 -0.84 -15.18
C GLU A 238 -10.02 -0.86 -15.11
N LEU A 239 -9.41 0.08 -14.39
CA LEU A 239 -7.97 0.04 -14.10
C LEU A 239 -7.63 -1.19 -13.24
N SER A 240 -8.39 -1.44 -12.18
CA SER A 240 -8.23 -2.63 -11.33
C SER A 240 -8.50 -3.92 -12.11
N ARG A 241 -9.46 -3.93 -13.04
CA ARG A 241 -9.70 -5.06 -13.95
C ARG A 241 -8.51 -5.30 -14.88
N TRP A 242 -7.87 -4.25 -15.40
CA TRP A 242 -6.70 -4.37 -16.26
C TRP A 242 -5.53 -5.02 -15.51
N HIS A 243 -5.16 -4.50 -14.34
CA HIS A 243 -4.05 -5.07 -13.55
C HIS A 243 -4.36 -6.47 -12.98
N ARG A 244 -5.65 -6.84 -12.86
CA ARG A 244 -6.04 -8.23 -12.56
C ARG A 244 -5.77 -9.20 -13.70
N ASN A 245 -5.70 -8.73 -14.95
CA ASN A 245 -5.59 -9.58 -16.15
C ASN A 245 -4.31 -9.39 -16.96
N VAL A 246 -3.57 -8.31 -16.73
CA VAL A 246 -2.34 -7.99 -17.47
C VAL A 246 -1.21 -7.75 -16.47
N PRO A 247 -0.13 -8.55 -16.52
CA PRO A 247 1.02 -8.34 -15.66
C PRO A 247 1.71 -7.03 -16.00
N SER A 248 2.07 -6.27 -14.98
CA SER A 248 2.54 -4.89 -15.12
C SER A 248 3.93 -4.73 -14.51
N TYR A 249 4.75 -3.92 -15.18
CA TYR A 249 5.92 -3.27 -14.59
C TYR A 249 5.53 -1.83 -14.25
N PHE A 250 5.99 -1.36 -13.10
CA PHE A 250 5.66 -0.01 -12.62
C PHE A 250 6.94 0.80 -12.47
N THR A 251 6.92 2.04 -12.88
CA THR A 251 7.91 3.04 -12.47
C THR A 251 7.12 4.14 -11.79
N PHE A 252 7.62 4.67 -10.67
CA PHE A 252 7.03 5.86 -10.08
C PHE A 252 7.48 7.10 -10.86
N ASP A 253 6.63 8.11 -10.88
CA ASP A 253 7.02 9.50 -11.15
C ASP A 253 6.73 10.32 -9.88
N ASP A 254 6.69 11.63 -10.01
CA ASP A 254 6.47 12.55 -8.90
C ASP A 254 5.15 12.30 -8.16
N HIS A 255 4.04 12.01 -8.84
CA HIS A 255 2.73 11.90 -8.17
C HIS A 255 2.58 10.68 -7.26
N GLU A 256 3.34 9.59 -7.45
CA GLU A 256 3.43 8.51 -6.45
C GLU A 256 4.06 9.01 -5.14
N LEU A 257 5.00 9.95 -5.26
CA LEU A 257 5.72 10.59 -4.16
C LEU A 257 4.97 11.85 -3.71
N VAL A 258 5.34 12.99 -4.28
CA VAL A 258 4.62 14.27 -4.21
C VAL A 258 4.95 15.05 -5.49
N ASN A 259 3.93 15.67 -6.08
CA ASN A 259 3.98 16.43 -7.33
C ASN A 259 5.18 17.37 -7.38
N ASP A 260 5.80 17.50 -8.55
CA ASP A 260 7.01 18.28 -8.79
C ASP A 260 8.10 18.05 -7.73
N ILE A 261 8.32 16.81 -7.28
CA ILE A 261 9.47 16.51 -6.41
C ILE A 261 10.78 16.68 -7.19
N TRP A 262 11.77 17.35 -6.59
CA TRP A 262 13.03 17.65 -7.27
C TRP A 262 14.22 17.66 -6.31
N GLY A 263 15.39 17.36 -6.86
CA GLY A 263 16.68 17.36 -6.16
C GLY A 263 16.74 16.51 -4.90
N SER A 264 16.00 15.41 -4.86
CA SER A 264 16.04 14.42 -3.78
C SER A 264 17.37 13.67 -3.68
N SER A 265 18.29 13.91 -4.61
CA SER A 265 19.67 13.40 -4.58
C SER A 265 20.70 14.53 -4.58
N GLU A 266 20.31 15.75 -4.21
CA GLU A 266 21.21 16.91 -4.14
C GLU A 266 21.49 17.25 -2.68
N ALA A 267 22.67 16.83 -2.20
CA ALA A 267 23.11 17.10 -0.83
C ALA A 267 23.07 18.59 -0.49
N GLY A 268 22.62 18.92 0.72
CA GLY A 268 22.42 20.28 1.18
C GLY A 268 21.12 20.93 0.71
N LYS A 269 20.27 20.26 -0.10
CA LYS A 269 18.95 20.80 -0.40
C LYS A 269 17.99 20.57 0.77
N ARG A 270 17.29 21.64 1.17
CA ARG A 270 16.16 21.56 2.10
C ARG A 270 14.90 22.09 1.46
N HIS A 271 13.93 21.19 1.32
CA HIS A 271 12.60 21.50 0.83
C HIS A 271 11.67 20.36 1.23
N ARG A 272 10.43 20.69 1.66
CA ARG A 272 9.40 19.73 2.07
C ARG A 272 9.25 18.56 1.10
N ARG A 273 9.01 18.89 -0.17
CA ARG A 273 8.80 17.89 -1.23
C ARG A 273 10.03 17.00 -1.44
N THR A 274 11.23 17.58 -1.41
CA THR A 274 12.49 16.87 -1.68
C THR A 274 12.74 15.74 -0.70
N VAL A 275 12.54 15.98 0.60
CA VAL A 275 12.76 14.99 1.67
C VAL A 275 11.58 14.04 1.87
N PHE A 276 10.57 14.08 1.00
CA PHE A 276 9.43 13.16 1.02
C PHE A 276 9.69 11.88 0.21
N ARG A 277 10.77 11.83 -0.58
CA ARG A 277 11.11 10.71 -1.49
C ARG A 277 10.97 9.36 -0.80
N ASP A 278 11.62 9.18 0.35
CA ASP A 278 11.72 7.87 0.99
C ASP A 278 10.38 7.40 1.57
N ILE A 279 9.57 8.33 2.10
CA ILE A 279 8.20 8.05 2.57
C ILE A 279 7.31 7.59 1.41
N GLY A 280 7.34 8.33 0.29
CA GLY A 280 6.59 7.96 -0.91
C GLY A 280 7.07 6.63 -1.52
N THR A 281 8.39 6.41 -1.55
CA THR A 281 8.99 5.19 -2.11
C THR A 281 8.67 3.96 -1.26
N TYR A 282 8.62 4.11 0.07
CA TYR A 282 8.19 3.04 0.97
C TYR A 282 6.77 2.56 0.62
N ALA A 283 5.81 3.48 0.51
CA ALA A 283 4.45 3.15 0.10
C ALA A 283 4.36 2.63 -1.34
N TRP A 284 5.22 3.12 -2.24
CA TRP A 284 5.30 2.60 -3.60
C TRP A 284 5.75 1.14 -3.63
N TYR A 285 6.70 0.71 -2.80
CA TYR A 285 7.07 -0.71 -2.70
C TYR A 285 5.90 -1.57 -2.21
N ASP A 286 5.11 -1.06 -1.26
CA ASP A 286 3.94 -1.78 -0.74
C ASP A 286 2.89 -2.01 -1.83
N TYR A 287 2.72 -1.09 -2.78
CA TYR A 287 1.64 -1.15 -3.77
C TYR A 287 2.07 -1.57 -5.17
N LEU A 288 3.24 -1.15 -5.67
CA LEU A 288 3.64 -1.29 -7.07
C LEU A 288 5.08 -1.84 -7.25
N GLY A 289 6.03 -1.44 -6.39
CA GLY A 289 7.46 -1.71 -6.60
C GLY A 289 7.86 -3.19 -6.60
N TRP A 290 7.08 -4.03 -5.91
CA TRP A 290 7.25 -5.50 -5.86
C TRP A 290 7.20 -6.19 -7.23
N ALA A 291 6.65 -5.52 -8.25
CA ALA A 291 6.45 -6.04 -9.59
C ALA A 291 7.71 -5.98 -10.47
N ASN A 292 8.76 -5.28 -10.03
CA ASN A 292 9.93 -5.00 -10.84
C ASN A 292 11.15 -5.86 -10.47
N PRO A 293 12.07 -6.11 -11.41
CA PRO A 293 13.42 -6.48 -11.06
C PRO A 293 14.13 -5.30 -10.40
N MET A 294 14.77 -5.54 -9.25
CA MET A 294 15.55 -4.53 -8.53
C MET A 294 17.04 -4.81 -8.69
N ALA A 295 17.86 -3.76 -8.74
CA ALA A 295 19.31 -3.91 -8.73
C ALA A 295 19.82 -4.41 -7.38
N PHE A 296 19.14 -4.00 -6.30
CA PHE A 296 19.45 -4.37 -4.93
C PHE A 296 18.15 -4.75 -4.21
N ASP A 297 18.24 -5.76 -3.34
CA ASP A 297 17.08 -6.32 -2.62
C ASP A 297 16.97 -5.85 -1.16
N HIS A 298 17.86 -4.96 -0.72
CA HIS A 298 17.79 -4.40 0.63
C HIS A 298 16.66 -3.35 0.71
N PRO A 299 15.89 -3.31 1.81
CA PRO A 299 14.80 -2.35 1.97
C PRO A 299 15.34 -0.93 2.19
N ILE A 300 14.45 0.05 2.13
CA ILE A 300 14.70 1.40 2.62
C ILE A 300 15.02 1.31 4.11
N HIS A 301 16.13 1.90 4.53
CA HIS A 301 16.45 2.08 5.94
C HIS A 301 15.82 3.38 6.46
N PHE A 302 15.10 3.30 7.57
CA PHE A 302 14.52 4.44 8.26
C PHE A 302 14.65 4.24 9.77
N GLY A 303 14.71 5.33 10.52
CA GLY A 303 15.01 5.30 11.94
C GLY A 303 14.65 6.60 12.65
N ARG A 304 15.11 6.73 13.89
CA ARG A 304 14.97 7.96 14.68
C ARG A 304 16.34 8.33 15.24
N GLY A 305 16.94 9.31 14.59
CA GLY A 305 18.20 9.89 15.02
C GLY A 305 18.03 11.16 15.85
N SER A 306 19.16 11.62 16.37
CA SER A 306 19.32 12.94 16.97
C SER A 306 20.54 13.64 16.38
N MET A 307 20.46 14.96 16.27
CA MET A 307 21.56 15.81 15.81
C MET A 307 21.76 16.95 16.81
N LYS A 308 23.00 17.44 16.91
CA LYS A 308 23.35 18.57 17.78
C LYS A 308 23.77 19.76 16.93
N GLY A 309 23.25 20.95 17.25
CA GLY A 309 23.65 22.19 16.58
C GLY A 309 25.17 22.41 16.62
N GLY A 310 25.75 22.71 15.45
CA GLY A 310 27.20 22.85 15.27
C GLY A 310 27.98 21.53 15.16
N SER A 311 27.30 20.39 15.10
CA SER A 311 27.87 19.07 14.83
C SER A 311 27.42 18.59 13.46
N ASP A 312 28.26 17.78 12.82
CA ASP A 312 28.00 17.05 11.57
C ASP A 312 27.69 15.57 11.83
N LEU A 313 27.25 15.23 13.04
CA LEU A 313 26.98 13.86 13.46
C LEU A 313 25.49 13.66 13.66
N LEU A 314 24.97 12.59 13.07
CA LEU A 314 23.67 12.02 13.41
C LEU A 314 23.91 10.82 14.32
N VAL A 315 23.13 10.69 15.39
CA VAL A 315 23.20 9.54 16.30
C VAL A 315 21.85 8.84 16.31
N ASP A 316 21.81 7.61 15.82
CA ASP A 316 20.66 6.70 15.92
C ASP A 316 21.06 5.45 16.73
N PRO A 317 20.61 5.34 18.00
CA PRO A 317 20.99 4.24 18.88
C PRO A 317 20.34 2.89 18.50
N GLN A 318 19.42 2.87 17.53
CA GLN A 318 18.75 1.65 17.06
C GLN A 318 19.32 1.15 15.73
N ALA A 319 19.96 2.01 14.95
CA ALA A 319 20.59 1.65 13.68
C ALA A 319 22.01 1.09 13.90
N ASP A 320 22.45 0.16 13.04
CA ASP A 320 23.85 -0.25 12.93
C ASP A 320 24.36 0.07 11.52
N PHE A 321 24.89 1.28 11.34
CA PHE A 321 25.37 1.79 10.05
C PHE A 321 26.56 1.00 9.50
N THR A 322 27.28 0.24 10.34
CA THR A 322 28.38 -0.63 9.87
C THR A 322 27.86 -1.88 9.16
N LYS A 323 26.57 -2.19 9.29
CA LYS A 323 25.90 -3.32 8.63
C LYS A 323 25.08 -2.92 7.41
N LEU A 324 24.91 -1.62 7.16
CA LEU A 324 24.16 -1.14 6.00
C LEU A 324 25.05 -1.15 4.75
N PRO A 325 24.56 -1.61 3.59
CA PRO A 325 25.28 -1.55 2.33
C PRO A 325 25.28 -0.12 1.78
N LEU A 326 25.95 0.81 2.45
CA LEU A 326 25.88 2.25 2.13
C LEU A 326 26.32 2.59 0.70
N SER A 327 27.17 1.78 0.08
CA SER A 327 27.57 1.94 -1.34
C SER A 327 26.45 1.63 -2.34
N GLU A 328 25.39 0.96 -1.90
CA GLU A 328 24.19 0.60 -2.67
C GLU A 328 22.98 1.46 -2.28
N MET A 329 23.16 2.36 -1.30
CA MET A 329 22.13 3.27 -0.79
C MET A 329 22.30 4.69 -1.35
N LEU A 330 21.20 5.46 -1.32
CA LEU A 330 21.17 6.86 -1.74
C LEU A 330 21.40 7.80 -0.54
N ASN A 331 21.25 9.10 -0.77
CA ASN A 331 21.29 10.13 0.28
C ASN A 331 20.35 9.84 1.45
N LEU A 332 20.79 10.26 2.64
CA LEU A 332 19.99 10.28 3.86
C LEU A 332 19.07 11.50 3.85
N HIS A 333 17.79 11.31 4.12
CA HIS A 333 16.82 12.41 4.24
C HIS A 333 16.38 12.55 5.70
N ASP A 334 16.48 13.75 6.25
CA ASP A 334 15.72 14.07 7.48
C ASP A 334 14.32 14.55 7.09
N HIS A 335 13.30 13.92 7.67
CA HIS A 335 11.92 14.14 7.28
C HIS A 335 11.43 15.54 7.69
N TRP A 336 10.60 16.13 6.83
CA TRP A 336 10.02 17.46 7.04
C TRP A 336 9.28 17.61 8.38
N GLY A 337 8.61 16.53 8.83
CA GLY A 337 8.05 16.41 10.17
C GLY A 337 6.66 17.02 10.40
N THR A 338 6.07 17.71 9.41
CA THR A 338 4.69 18.23 9.53
C THR A 338 3.67 17.20 9.02
N PRO A 339 2.40 17.26 9.49
CA PRO A 339 1.34 16.38 8.99
C PRO A 339 1.11 16.49 7.47
N GLU A 340 1.38 17.65 6.89
CA GLU A 340 1.16 17.98 5.48
C GLU A 340 2.41 17.73 4.61
N ALA A 341 3.41 17.00 5.11
CA ALA A 341 4.67 16.74 4.40
C ALA A 341 4.44 16.14 3.00
N GLY A 342 3.42 15.29 2.83
CA GLY A 342 3.06 14.66 1.55
C GLY A 342 1.97 15.36 0.76
N ALA A 343 1.43 16.49 1.21
CA ALA A 343 0.30 17.15 0.56
C ALA A 343 0.69 17.85 -0.75
N ASN A 344 -0.14 17.76 -1.78
CA ASN A 344 0.05 18.49 -3.04
C ASN A 344 -0.62 19.87 -2.98
N ASP A 345 -0.08 20.75 -2.13
CA ASP A 345 -0.53 22.14 -2.02
C ASP A 345 0.68 23.05 -1.76
N ILE A 346 0.88 24.02 -2.65
CA ILE A 346 2.00 24.96 -2.59
C ILE A 346 1.98 25.83 -1.34
N LYS A 347 0.82 26.00 -0.68
CA LYS A 347 0.74 26.76 0.58
C LYS A 347 1.58 26.13 1.70
N TYR A 348 1.91 24.84 1.59
CA TYR A 348 2.76 24.11 2.54
C TYR A 348 4.24 24.13 2.16
N ASP A 349 4.61 24.67 0.99
CA ASP A 349 6.02 24.86 0.58
C ASP A 349 6.63 26.11 1.24
N LYS A 350 6.53 26.15 2.55
CA LYS A 350 7.06 27.20 3.44
C LYS A 350 8.23 26.65 4.25
N ASP A 351 8.82 27.49 5.08
CA ASP A 351 9.97 27.14 5.91
C ASP A 351 9.59 26.64 7.33
N GLU A 352 8.45 25.94 7.46
CA GLU A 352 7.87 25.60 8.77
C GLU A 352 8.25 24.19 9.29
N GLY A 353 8.90 23.36 8.48
CA GLY A 353 9.33 22.01 8.87
C GLY A 353 10.59 22.00 9.72
N ASN A 354 10.99 20.80 10.15
CA ASN A 354 12.18 20.60 10.97
C ASN A 354 13.39 21.31 10.31
N GLN A 355 14.11 22.09 11.11
CA GLN A 355 15.25 22.90 10.64
C GLN A 355 16.38 22.04 10.05
N ASN A 356 16.47 20.76 10.43
CA ASN A 356 17.44 19.81 9.91
C ASN A 356 16.93 19.00 8.70
N SER A 357 15.75 19.29 8.14
CA SER A 357 15.16 18.53 7.02
C SER A 357 15.88 18.73 5.68
N TYR A 358 17.13 18.25 5.58
CA TYR A 358 17.94 18.31 4.38
C TYR A 358 18.11 16.91 3.75
N VAL A 359 18.55 16.94 2.49
CA VAL A 359 19.25 15.83 1.86
C VAL A 359 20.71 15.86 2.34
N TYR A 360 21.18 14.76 2.92
CA TYR A 360 22.53 14.61 3.43
C TYR A 360 23.29 13.55 2.63
N ASP A 361 24.58 13.78 2.42
CA ASP A 361 25.50 12.68 2.12
C ASP A 361 25.83 11.95 3.42
N ILE A 362 26.30 10.70 3.33
CA ILE A 362 26.96 10.04 4.45
C ILE A 362 28.44 10.01 4.12
N VAL A 363 29.22 10.87 4.78
CA VAL A 363 30.66 11.04 4.53
C VAL A 363 31.46 9.88 5.10
N GLU A 364 31.17 9.50 6.34
CA GLU A 364 31.80 8.37 7.02
C GLU A 364 30.88 7.74 8.07
N VAL A 365 31.06 6.46 8.35
CA VAL A 365 30.49 5.80 9.53
C VAL A 365 31.51 5.86 10.65
N VAL A 366 31.27 6.72 11.65
CA VAL A 366 32.18 6.94 12.78
C VAL A 366 32.17 5.75 13.73
N ASP A 367 30.97 5.24 14.03
CA ASP A 367 30.72 3.99 14.74
C ASP A 367 29.38 3.37 14.32
N ALA A 368 29.01 2.24 14.92
CA ALA A 368 27.77 1.53 14.62
C ALA A 368 26.52 2.42 14.64
N HIS A 369 26.46 3.43 15.52
CA HIS A 369 25.26 4.23 15.75
C HIS A 369 25.38 5.67 15.23
N THR A 370 26.51 6.00 14.60
CA THR A 370 26.86 7.39 14.31
C THR A 370 27.50 7.54 12.91
N PRO A 371 26.76 8.05 11.91
CA PRO A 371 27.36 8.58 10.70
C PRO A 371 27.74 10.06 10.86
N ARG A 372 28.75 10.47 10.09
CA ARG A 372 29.04 11.86 9.76
C ARG A 372 28.34 12.20 8.44
N LEU A 373 27.64 13.33 8.42
CA LEU A 373 26.86 13.81 7.28
C LEU A 373 27.58 14.89 6.45
#